data_AF-I8RH46-F1
#
_entry.id   AF-I8RH46-F1
#
_cell.length_a   1.000
_cell.length_b   1.000
_cell.length_c   1.000
_cell.angle_alpha   90.00
_cell.angle_beta   90.00
_cell.angle_gamma   90.00
#
_symmetry.space_group_name_H-M   'P 1'
#
loop_
_entity.id
_entity.type
_entity.pdbx_description
1 polymer ?
#
loop_
_entity_poly.entity_id
_entity_poly.type
_entity_poly.pdbx_seq_one_letter_code
_entity_poly.pdbx_strand_id
1 'polypeptide(L)'
;MYKLIIGNIRITVSDDTISHEQATSAARQSISAAQAQGKMLSHIEISKGETGLEVTPTEKSGHRTSRKTIKQSLLDGMHTAIQEKLYPTGTFSNKDLWYDGDTGQEWSGEAVQVAREEVVEEFEKWMKTV
;
A
#
# COMPACT_ATOMS: atom_id res chain seq x y z
N MET A 1 0.83 18.70 -33.87
CA MET A 1 0.47 17.67 -32.89
C MET A 1 1.68 16.77 -32.65
N TYR A 2 2.06 16.53 -31.40
CA TYR A 2 3.13 15.57 -31.05
C TYR A 2 2.77 14.73 -29.83
N LYS A 3 3.49 13.61 -29.66
CA LYS A 3 3.26 12.65 -28.57
C LYS A 3 4.53 12.50 -27.74
N LEU A 4 4.37 12.33 -26.44
CA LEU A 4 5.47 12.03 -25.52
C LEU A 4 5.03 11.02 -24.46
N ILE A 5 5.99 10.44 -23.77
CA ILE A 5 5.75 9.43 -22.72
C ILE A 5 6.51 9.85 -21.48
N ILE A 6 5.83 9.88 -20.33
CA ILE A 6 6.47 10.07 -19.02
C ILE A 6 6.16 8.84 -18.18
N GLY A 7 7.18 8.03 -17.91
CA GLY A 7 7.01 6.74 -17.25
C GLY A 7 6.12 5.80 -18.06
N ASN A 8 4.97 5.41 -17.50
CA ASN A 8 3.99 4.51 -18.14
C ASN A 8 2.76 5.26 -18.70
N ILE A 9 2.82 6.59 -18.80
CA ILE A 9 1.67 7.44 -19.14
C ILE A 9 1.92 8.05 -20.52
N ARG A 10 0.97 7.83 -21.44
CA ARG A 10 1.01 8.41 -22.79
C ARG A 10 0.50 9.83 -22.74
N ILE A 11 1.18 10.76 -23.38
CA ILE A 11 0.76 12.17 -23.45
C ILE A 11 0.60 12.57 -24.92
N THR A 12 -0.55 13.14 -25.26
CA THR A 12 -0.82 13.68 -26.60
C THR A 12 -1.01 15.18 -26.51
N VAL A 13 -0.25 15.91 -27.32
CA VAL A 13 -0.29 17.37 -27.39
C VAL A 13 -0.91 17.76 -28.71
N SER A 14 -2.06 18.42 -28.64
CA SER A 14 -2.92 18.71 -29.79
C SER A 14 -2.40 19.87 -30.64
N ASP A 15 -1.58 20.76 -30.06
CA ASP A 15 -1.10 22.00 -30.68
C ASP A 15 0.44 22.07 -30.66
N ASP A 16 1.07 22.33 -31.82
CA ASP A 16 2.53 22.44 -31.95
C ASP A 16 3.11 23.75 -31.39
N THR A 17 2.26 24.72 -31.08
CA THR A 17 2.68 25.96 -30.41
C THR A 17 3.01 25.75 -28.93
N ILE A 18 2.64 24.59 -28.36
CA ILE A 18 2.96 24.22 -26.99
C ILE A 18 4.39 23.67 -26.97
N SER A 19 5.27 24.30 -26.21
CA SER A 19 6.65 23.81 -26.09
C SER A 19 6.72 22.49 -25.33
N HIS A 20 7.74 21.70 -25.63
CA HIS A 20 7.97 20.41 -25.00
C HIS A 20 8.08 20.50 -23.47
N GLU A 21 8.74 21.54 -22.96
CA GLU A 21 8.89 21.80 -21.53
C GLU A 21 7.56 22.15 -20.85
N GLN A 22 6.75 23.01 -21.49
CA GLN A 22 5.42 23.37 -20.98
C GLN A 22 4.50 22.16 -20.91
N ALA A 23 4.47 21.33 -21.96
CA ALA A 23 3.70 20.09 -21.97
C ALA A 23 4.17 19.10 -20.90
N THR A 24 5.49 18.99 -20.71
CA THR A 24 6.09 18.09 -19.69
C THR A 24 5.76 18.55 -18.28
N SER A 25 5.83 19.86 -18.01
CA SER A 25 5.51 20.44 -16.71
C SER A 25 4.03 20.24 -16.35
N ALA A 26 3.13 20.56 -17.28
CA ALA A 26 1.69 20.39 -17.11
C ALA A 26 1.31 18.91 -16.90
N ALA A 27 1.91 18.00 -17.69
CA ALA A 27 1.72 16.57 -17.51
C ALA A 27 2.19 16.10 -16.13
N ARG A 28 3.40 16.51 -15.68
CA ARG A 28 3.92 16.13 -14.35
C ARG A 28 3.03 16.61 -13.21
N GLN A 29 2.49 17.82 -13.31
CA GLN A 29 1.57 18.36 -12.30
C GLN A 29 0.27 17.53 -12.23
N SER A 30 -0.30 17.18 -13.39
CA SER A 30 -1.49 16.32 -13.46
C SER A 30 -1.23 14.91 -12.91
N ILE A 31 -0.06 14.32 -13.21
CA ILE A 31 0.37 13.04 -12.65
C ILE A 31 0.48 13.10 -11.12
N SER A 32 1.11 14.15 -10.59
CA SER A 32 1.27 14.33 -9.14
C SER A 32 -0.08 14.52 -8.44
N ALA A 33 -0.99 15.30 -9.01
CA ALA A 33 -2.34 15.49 -8.48
C ALA A 33 -3.16 14.18 -8.47
N ALA A 34 -3.08 13.39 -9.55
CA ALA A 34 -3.72 12.08 -9.61
C ALA A 34 -3.12 11.10 -8.58
N GLN A 35 -1.80 11.09 -8.42
CA GLN A 35 -1.11 10.27 -7.43
C GLN A 35 -1.48 10.62 -5.99
N ALA A 36 -1.65 11.91 -5.68
CA ALA A 36 -2.11 12.37 -4.37
C ALA A 36 -3.52 11.82 -4.02
N GLN A 37 -4.34 11.59 -5.04
CA GLN A 37 -5.68 10.98 -4.91
C GLN A 37 -5.65 9.44 -5.04
N GLY A 38 -4.47 8.82 -5.15
CA GLY A 38 -4.32 7.38 -5.33
C GLY A 38 -4.76 6.87 -6.71
N LYS A 39 -4.99 7.76 -7.67
CA LYS A 39 -5.41 7.44 -9.04
C LYS A 39 -4.18 7.21 -9.91
N MET A 40 -4.27 6.23 -10.81
CA MET A 40 -3.27 6.04 -11.86
C MET A 40 -3.81 6.47 -13.20
N LEU A 41 -3.06 7.32 -13.89
CA LEU A 41 -3.39 7.77 -15.24
C LEU A 41 -2.83 6.79 -16.28
N SER A 42 -3.52 6.69 -17.41
CA SER A 42 -3.05 5.96 -18.60
C SER A 42 -2.70 6.92 -19.74
N HIS A 43 -3.47 7.99 -19.85
CA HIS A 43 -3.34 8.98 -20.90
C HIS A 43 -3.52 10.40 -20.35
N ILE A 44 -2.86 11.39 -20.98
CA ILE A 44 -3.09 12.81 -20.74
C ILE A 44 -3.14 13.50 -22.08
N GLU A 45 -4.22 14.23 -22.33
CA GLU A 45 -4.36 15.11 -23.49
C GLU A 45 -4.07 16.55 -23.06
N ILE A 46 -3.26 17.26 -23.84
CA ILE A 46 -2.92 18.67 -23.60
C ILE A 46 -3.31 19.47 -24.84
N SER A 47 -4.26 20.39 -24.66
CA SER A 47 -4.74 21.33 -25.67
C SER A 47 -4.53 22.77 -25.21
N LYS A 48 -4.62 23.69 -26.16
CA LYS A 48 -4.61 25.13 -25.90
C LYS A 48 -6.06 25.61 -25.79
N GLY A 49 -6.49 25.98 -24.59
CA GLY A 49 -7.79 26.58 -24.33
C GLY A 49 -7.76 28.10 -24.42
N GLU A 50 -8.92 28.74 -24.28
CA GLU A 50 -9.07 30.21 -24.39
C GLU A 50 -8.30 30.98 -23.30
N THR A 51 -8.01 30.35 -22.16
CA THR A 51 -7.38 30.99 -20.98
C THR A 51 -6.04 30.37 -20.58
N GLY A 52 -5.57 29.33 -21.26
CA GLY A 52 -4.35 28.62 -20.89
C GLY A 52 -4.27 27.20 -21.45
N LEU A 53 -3.35 26.39 -20.90
CA LEU A 53 -3.25 24.97 -21.23
C LEU A 53 -4.39 24.19 -20.57
N GLU A 54 -5.16 23.48 -21.38
CA GLU A 54 -6.20 22.57 -20.92
C GLU A 54 -5.61 21.16 -20.87
N VAL A 55 -5.75 20.50 -19.71
CA VAL A 55 -5.16 19.17 -19.46
C VAL A 55 -6.27 18.21 -19.09
N THR A 56 -6.48 17.21 -19.95
CA THR A 56 -7.53 16.20 -19.78
C THR A 56 -6.89 14.85 -19.46
N PRO A 57 -6.79 14.46 -18.17
CA PRO A 57 -6.24 13.16 -17.78
C PRO A 57 -7.26 12.04 -17.92
N THR A 58 -6.83 10.90 -18.47
CA THR A 58 -7.60 9.66 -18.54
C THR A 58 -7.07 8.65 -17.53
N GLU A 59 -7.92 8.29 -16.57
CA GLU A 59 -7.61 7.28 -15.56
C GLU A 59 -7.47 5.88 -16.17
N LYS A 60 -6.58 5.07 -15.61
CA LYS A 60 -6.40 3.68 -16.01
C LYS A 60 -7.49 2.83 -15.37
N SER A 61 -8.46 2.39 -16.17
CA SER A 61 -9.49 1.45 -15.71
C SER A 61 -8.88 0.09 -15.32
N GLY A 62 -9.40 -0.52 -14.26
CA GLY A 62 -8.97 -1.84 -13.80
C GLY A 62 -7.63 -1.89 -13.05
N HIS A 63 -7.04 -0.74 -12.69
CA HIS A 63 -5.88 -0.74 -11.81
C HIS A 63 -6.34 -1.07 -10.37
N ARG A 64 -6.19 -2.35 -9.96
CA ARG A 64 -6.23 -2.71 -8.54
C ARG A 64 -5.20 -1.84 -7.84
N THR A 65 -5.65 -0.99 -6.93
CA THR A 65 -4.78 -0.24 -6.03
C THR A 65 -3.89 -1.26 -5.33
N SER A 66 -2.65 -1.39 -5.78
CA SER A 66 -1.67 -2.35 -5.22
C SER A 66 -1.19 -1.97 -3.83
N ARG A 67 -1.80 -0.92 -3.25
CA ARG A 67 -1.44 -0.37 -1.95
C ARG A 67 -2.40 -0.94 -0.92
N LYS A 68 -1.84 -1.62 0.09
CA LYS A 68 -2.55 -1.97 1.32
C LYS A 68 -3.20 -0.70 1.88
N THR A 69 -4.42 -0.81 2.39
CA THR A 69 -4.99 0.26 3.22
C THR A 69 -4.15 0.38 4.50
N ILE A 70 -4.15 1.54 5.16
CA ILE A 70 -3.48 1.72 6.46
C ILE A 70 -3.97 0.64 7.44
N LYS A 71 -5.28 0.38 7.43
CA LYS A 71 -5.91 -0.68 8.22
C LYS A 71 -5.30 -2.06 7.95
N GLN A 72 -5.20 -2.47 6.68
CA GLN A 72 -4.57 -3.75 6.33
C GLN A 72 -3.10 -3.81 6.75
N SER A 73 -2.36 -2.72 6.54
CA SER A 73 -0.95 -2.65 6.95
C SER A 73 -0.78 -2.77 8.46
N LEU A 74 -1.69 -2.22 9.26
CA LEU A 74 -1.69 -2.33 10.71
C LEU A 74 -2.01 -3.76 11.15
N LEU A 75 -3.04 -4.38 10.56
CA LEU A 75 -3.41 -5.77 10.87
C LEU A 75 -2.26 -6.74 10.56
N ASP A 76 -1.59 -6.57 9.43
CA ASP A 76 -0.42 -7.40 9.07
C ASP A 76 0.74 -7.21 10.08
N GLY A 77 0.97 -5.98 10.53
CA GLY A 77 1.97 -5.68 11.56
C GLY A 77 1.64 -6.31 12.91
N MET A 78 0.37 -6.27 13.33
CA MET A 78 -0.10 -6.94 14.54
C MET A 78 0.05 -8.45 14.45
N HIS A 79 -0.31 -9.06 13.31
CA HIS A 79 -0.12 -10.49 13.08
C HIS A 79 1.35 -10.89 13.20
N THR A 80 2.24 -10.09 12.61
CA THR A 80 3.69 -10.32 12.70
C THR A 80 4.19 -10.24 14.14
N ALA A 81 3.77 -9.22 14.90
CA ALA A 81 4.15 -9.05 16.29
C ALA A 81 3.67 -10.20 17.20
N ILE A 82 2.45 -10.71 16.96
CA ILE A 82 1.92 -11.88 17.67
C ILE A 82 2.74 -13.13 17.34
N GLN A 83 3.05 -13.36 16.06
CA GLN A 83 3.88 -14.48 15.63
C GLN A 83 5.27 -14.45 16.26
N GLU A 84 5.93 -13.29 16.27
CA GLU A 84 7.24 -13.12 16.91
C GLU A 84 7.19 -13.37 18.42
N LYS A 85 6.12 -12.91 19.09
CA LYS A 85 5.96 -13.06 20.52
C LYS A 85 5.67 -14.51 20.93
N LEU A 86 4.82 -15.20 20.19
CA LEU A 86 4.38 -16.55 20.52
C LEU A 86 5.30 -17.64 19.96
N TYR A 87 6.03 -17.37 18.87
CA TYR A 87 6.96 -18.30 18.25
C TYR A 87 8.36 -17.71 18.13
N PRO A 88 9.05 -17.46 19.26
CA PRO A 88 10.39 -16.90 19.23
C PRO A 88 11.37 -17.87 18.53
N THR A 89 12.12 -17.36 17.55
CA THR A 89 13.02 -18.17 16.70
C THR A 89 14.46 -18.22 17.20
N GLY A 90 14.80 -17.46 18.25
CA GLY A 90 16.16 -17.40 18.79
C GLY A 90 16.62 -18.73 19.40
N THR A 91 17.92 -19.04 19.27
CA THR A 91 18.53 -20.29 19.75
C THR A 91 18.40 -20.52 21.26
N PHE A 92 18.28 -19.44 22.04
CA PHE A 92 18.11 -19.48 23.51
C PHE A 92 16.65 -19.33 23.96
N SER A 93 15.70 -19.32 23.02
CA SER A 93 14.29 -19.15 23.35
C SER A 93 13.72 -20.47 23.87
N ASN A 94 13.21 -20.47 25.10
CA ASN A 94 12.52 -21.64 25.63
C ASN A 94 11.09 -21.65 25.08
N LYS A 95 10.92 -22.30 23.92
CA LYS A 95 9.64 -22.36 23.20
C LYS A 95 8.57 -23.09 23.99
N ASP A 96 8.94 -23.94 24.92
CA ASP A 96 7.99 -24.74 25.68
C ASP A 96 7.66 -24.12 27.04
N LEU A 97 8.11 -22.89 27.32
CA LEU A 97 7.87 -22.19 28.58
C LEU A 97 7.09 -20.90 28.32
N TRP A 98 6.11 -20.62 29.17
CA TRP A 98 5.49 -19.31 29.30
C TRP A 98 5.60 -18.84 30.74
N TYR A 99 6.18 -17.64 30.92
CA TYR A 99 6.33 -16.99 32.21
C TYR A 99 5.44 -15.75 32.25
N ASP A 100 4.55 -15.69 33.23
CA ASP A 100 3.79 -14.49 33.54
C ASP A 100 4.55 -13.67 34.60
N GLY A 101 4.98 -12.48 34.20
CA GLY A 101 5.71 -11.56 35.07
C GLY A 101 4.85 -10.91 36.15
N ASP A 102 3.53 -10.85 35.97
CA ASP A 102 2.64 -10.20 36.93
C ASP A 102 2.29 -11.14 38.09
N THR A 103 2.08 -12.42 37.80
CA THR A 103 1.74 -13.43 38.81
C THR A 103 2.91 -14.31 39.25
N GLY A 104 4.02 -14.27 38.51
CA GLY A 104 5.15 -15.20 38.68
C GLY A 104 4.82 -16.64 38.27
N GLN A 105 3.71 -16.86 37.56
CA GLN A 105 3.30 -18.20 37.13
C GLN A 105 4.10 -18.67 35.92
N GLU A 106 4.39 -19.96 35.93
CA GLU A 106 5.07 -20.65 34.84
C GLU A 106 4.20 -21.79 34.33
N TRP A 107 4.01 -21.82 33.01
CA TRP A 107 3.43 -22.96 32.31
C TRP A 107 4.48 -23.54 31.39
N SER A 108 4.45 -24.85 31.20
CA SER A 108 5.35 -25.51 30.27
C SER A 108 4.71 -26.66 29.50
N GLY A 109 5.38 -27.07 28.41
CA GLY A 109 5.00 -28.22 27.60
C GLY A 109 3.78 -27.97 26.72
N GLU A 110 3.02 -29.05 26.46
CA GLU A 110 1.91 -29.07 25.50
C GLU A 110 0.84 -28.02 25.77
N ALA A 111 0.55 -27.73 27.04
CA ALA A 111 -0.43 -26.71 27.42
C ALA A 111 -0.08 -25.31 26.88
N VAL A 112 1.22 -24.97 26.84
CA VAL A 112 1.70 -23.70 26.27
C VAL A 112 1.54 -23.69 24.75
N GLN A 113 1.82 -24.82 24.09
CA GLN A 113 1.67 -24.93 22.65
C GLN A 113 0.20 -24.80 22.22
N VAL A 114 -0.71 -25.55 22.86
CA VAL A 114 -2.15 -25.51 22.57
C VAL A 114 -2.70 -24.10 22.77
N ALA A 115 -2.37 -23.46 23.90
CA ALA A 115 -2.82 -22.09 24.17
C ALA A 115 -2.31 -21.09 23.13
N ARG A 116 -1.08 -21.25 22.61
CA ARG A 116 -0.56 -20.37 21.54
C ARG A 116 -1.32 -20.54 20.23
N GLU A 117 -1.59 -21.79 19.84
CA GLU A 117 -2.33 -22.10 18.62
C GLU A 117 -3.76 -21.52 18.69
N GLU A 118 -4.45 -21.71 19.83
CA GLU A 118 -5.78 -21.14 20.07
C GLU A 118 -5.78 -19.60 19.98
N VAL A 119 -4.83 -18.92 20.61
CA VAL A 119 -4.74 -17.45 20.59
C VAL A 119 -4.52 -16.93 19.17
N VAL A 120 -3.64 -17.58 18.40
CA VAL A 120 -3.36 -17.19 17.01
C VAL A 120 -4.58 -17.41 16.12
N GLU A 121 -5.26 -18.55 16.27
CA GLU A 121 -6.45 -18.87 15.49
C GLU A 121 -7.57 -17.86 15.74
N GLU A 122 -7.85 -17.54 17.01
CA GLU A 122 -8.87 -16.54 17.36
C GLU A 122 -8.49 -15.13 16.89
N PHE A 123 -7.21 -14.77 16.94
CA PHE A 123 -6.73 -13.51 16.38
C PHE A 123 -6.96 -13.43 14.85
N GLU A 124 -6.65 -14.51 14.12
CA GLU A 124 -6.87 -14.57 12.67
C GLU A 124 -8.35 -14.55 12.29
N LYS A 125 -9.22 -15.15 13.10
CA LYS A 125 -10.67 -15.03 12.95
C LYS A 125 -11.12 -13.59 13.17
N TRP A 126 -10.66 -12.94 14.23
CA TRP A 126 -10.99 -11.54 14.53
C TRP A 126 -10.53 -10.60 13.42
N MET A 127 -9.31 -10.78 12.88
CA MET A 127 -8.80 -9.99 11.75
C MET A 127 -9.74 -9.98 10.54
N LYS A 128 -10.45 -11.09 10.29
CA LYS A 128 -11.41 -11.19 9.17
C LYS A 128 -12.72 -10.43 9.42
N THR A 129 -13.01 -10.09 10.67
CA THR A 129 -14.22 -9.35 11.07
C THR A 129 -14.04 -7.83 11.07
N VAL A 130 -12.78 -7.37 11.10
CA VAL A 130 -12.43 -5.94 11.21
C VAL A 130 -12.01 -5.40 9.85
#